data_AF-A0A937T8S2-F1
#
_entry.id   AF-A0A937T8S2-F1
#
_cell.length_a   1.000
_cell.length_b   1.000
_cell.length_c   1.000
_cell.angle_alpha   90.00
_cell.angle_beta   90.00
_cell.angle_gamma   90.00
#
_symmetry.space_group_name_H-M   'P 1'
#
loop_
_entity.id
_entity.type
_entity.pdbx_description
1 polymer ?
#
loop_
_entity_poly.entity_id
_entity_poly.type
_entity_poly.pdbx_seq_one_letter_code
_entity_poly.pdbx_strand_id
1 'polypeptide(L)'
;MSNRQRKRRRRPRRSQKPATRSRRPVGGIQLTTPEGDALVFTSVHYQHANLEQIRQILRQANDFGIGEEYDLEPEPDGSFRFPWFETRPGAPSLPAPLGRRVLANLTLTPTTLEVEAMSHQRRDACCDRLEQLLGDRIRLVEAKAKSVDQALRERRPKAEPKEPFIPPPELIAELEEKMLRQWIDDSIPALGGLTPREAVKTPEGRQQVLGLIERAGRMQRMMPKTPGMFAPDYRKVKKMLGLK
;
A
#
# COMPACT_ATOMS: atom_id res chain seq x y z
N MET A 1 -62.03 -19.20 -64.74
CA MET A 1 -62.76 -19.60 -63.52
C MET A 1 -61.85 -20.44 -62.63
N SER A 2 -61.79 -20.07 -61.34
CA SER A 2 -61.29 -20.75 -60.13
C SER A 2 -60.98 -22.27 -60.25
N ASN A 3 -59.96 -22.87 -59.63
CA ASN A 3 -59.65 -22.78 -58.20
C ASN A 3 -58.28 -23.44 -57.89
N ARG A 4 -57.52 -22.82 -56.97
CA ARG A 4 -56.19 -23.28 -56.50
C ARG A 4 -56.35 -24.32 -55.39
N GLN A 5 -55.75 -25.51 -55.53
CA GLN A 5 -55.53 -26.44 -54.41
C GLN A 5 -54.05 -26.59 -54.03
N ARG A 6 -53.87 -26.83 -52.74
CA ARG A 6 -52.77 -26.40 -51.87
C ARG A 6 -51.49 -27.25 -51.96
N LYS A 7 -50.36 -26.56 -52.01
CA LYS A 7 -48.99 -27.06 -51.84
C LYS A 7 -48.76 -27.59 -50.42
N ARG A 8 -48.40 -28.88 -50.27
CA ARG A 8 -47.60 -29.38 -49.14
C ARG A 8 -46.13 -29.44 -49.58
N ARG A 9 -45.30 -28.50 -49.10
CA ARG A 9 -43.83 -28.60 -49.19
C ARG A 9 -43.22 -28.32 -47.82
N ARG A 10 -42.44 -29.30 -47.37
CA ARG A 10 -41.70 -29.35 -46.11
C ARG A 10 -40.79 -28.13 -45.99
N ARG A 11 -40.86 -27.41 -44.86
CA ARG A 11 -39.92 -26.34 -44.51
C ARG A 11 -38.70 -26.93 -43.80
N PRO A 12 -37.46 -26.54 -44.15
CA PRO A 12 -36.27 -26.97 -43.43
C PRO A 12 -36.20 -26.27 -42.05
N ARG A 13 -35.75 -27.02 -41.04
CA ARG A 13 -35.47 -26.54 -39.68
C ARG A 13 -34.44 -25.41 -39.75
N ARG A 14 -34.87 -24.18 -39.44
CA ARG A 14 -33.99 -23.03 -39.26
C ARG A 14 -33.32 -23.17 -37.89
N SER A 15 -32.02 -23.46 -37.91
CA SER A 15 -31.13 -23.46 -36.75
C SER A 15 -31.26 -22.11 -36.04
N GLN A 16 -31.85 -22.10 -34.85
CA GLN A 16 -31.84 -20.93 -33.99
C GLN A 16 -30.40 -20.73 -33.50
N LYS A 17 -29.69 -19.78 -34.09
CA LYS A 17 -28.50 -19.21 -33.46
C LYS A 17 -28.97 -18.61 -32.12
N PRO A 18 -28.39 -18.98 -30.96
CA PRO A 18 -28.65 -18.23 -29.75
C PRO A 18 -28.11 -16.83 -29.97
N ALA A 19 -29.00 -15.85 -29.91
CA ALA A 19 -28.61 -14.45 -29.80
C ALA A 19 -27.79 -14.34 -28.50
N THR A 20 -26.47 -14.29 -28.63
CA THR A 20 -25.60 -13.76 -27.59
C THR A 20 -25.99 -12.29 -27.42
N ARG A 21 -27.03 -12.07 -26.61
CA ARG A 21 -27.28 -10.80 -25.95
C ARG A 21 -25.95 -10.43 -25.30
N SER A 22 -25.26 -9.49 -25.92
CA SER A 22 -24.17 -8.74 -25.31
C SER A 22 -24.71 -8.22 -23.99
N ARG A 23 -24.41 -8.93 -22.89
CA ARG A 23 -24.63 -8.43 -21.54
C ARG A 23 -23.75 -7.19 -21.47
N ARG A 24 -24.37 -6.00 -21.49
CA ARG A 24 -23.73 -4.77 -21.04
C ARG A 24 -22.99 -5.12 -19.73
N PRO A 25 -21.71 -4.77 -19.57
CA PRO A 25 -21.08 -4.91 -18.27
C PRO A 25 -21.93 -4.10 -17.30
N VAL A 26 -22.53 -4.79 -16.33
CA VAL A 26 -23.11 -4.15 -15.16
C VAL A 26 -21.90 -3.47 -14.52
N GLY A 27 -21.83 -2.15 -14.62
CA GLY A 27 -20.72 -1.35 -14.13
C GLY A 27 -20.65 -1.48 -12.61
N GLY A 28 -19.96 -2.53 -12.16
CA GLY A 28 -19.44 -2.61 -10.80
C GLY A 28 -18.16 -1.81 -10.74
N ILE A 29 -17.96 -1.08 -9.65
CA ILE A 29 -16.67 -0.47 -9.34
C ILE A 29 -15.66 -1.61 -9.22
N GLN A 30 -14.72 -1.71 -10.16
CA GLN A 30 -13.62 -2.65 -10.06
C GLN A 30 -12.48 -1.98 -9.31
N LEU A 31 -12.17 -2.47 -8.11
CA LEU A 31 -11.02 -2.01 -7.36
C LEU A 31 -9.76 -2.65 -7.94
N THR A 32 -8.78 -1.82 -8.27
CA THR A 32 -7.48 -2.25 -8.77
C THR A 32 -6.36 -1.67 -7.93
N THR A 33 -5.19 -2.33 -7.94
CA THR A 33 -3.96 -1.74 -7.42
C THR A 33 -3.54 -0.54 -8.31
N PRO A 34 -2.60 0.32 -7.86
CA PRO A 34 -2.08 1.38 -8.72
C PRO A 34 -1.33 0.87 -9.96
N GLU A 35 -0.95 -0.41 -10.01
CA GLU A 35 -0.39 -1.07 -11.19
C GLU A 35 -1.47 -1.56 -12.18
N GLY A 36 -2.75 -1.51 -11.79
CA GLY A 36 -3.89 -1.95 -12.60
C GLY A 36 -4.33 -3.41 -12.34
N ASP A 37 -3.69 -4.11 -11.40
CA ASP A 37 -4.07 -5.49 -11.05
C ASP A 37 -5.39 -5.50 -10.28
N ALA A 38 -6.19 -6.56 -10.44
CA ALA A 38 -7.39 -6.75 -9.64
C ALA A 38 -7.03 -6.85 -8.15
N LEU A 39 -7.73 -6.08 -7.31
CA LEU A 39 -7.49 -6.08 -5.87
C LEU A 39 -8.02 -7.40 -5.27
N VAL A 40 -7.12 -8.21 -4.72
CA VAL A 40 -7.42 -9.50 -4.05
C VAL A 40 -6.49 -9.63 -2.86
N PHE A 41 -7.01 -10.05 -1.71
CA PHE A 41 -6.16 -10.34 -0.55
C PHE A 41 -5.64 -11.76 -0.68
N THR A 42 -4.33 -11.92 -0.80
CA THR A 42 -3.71 -13.23 -0.91
C THR A 42 -2.56 -13.35 0.07
N SER A 43 -2.41 -14.53 0.65
CA SER A 43 -1.32 -14.84 1.56
C SER A 43 -0.63 -16.16 1.23
N VAL A 44 0.66 -16.23 1.52
CA VAL A 44 1.50 -17.41 1.35
C VAL A 44 2.28 -17.64 2.61
N HIS A 45 2.33 -18.90 3.05
CA HIS A 45 3.01 -19.31 4.27
C HIS A 45 4.16 -20.24 3.93
N TYR A 46 5.35 -19.86 4.40
CA TYR A 46 6.55 -20.68 4.38
C TYR A 46 6.88 -21.16 5.80
N GLN A 47 7.47 -22.34 5.90
CA GLN A 47 8.17 -22.83 7.08
C GLN A 47 9.67 -22.56 6.97
N HIS A 48 10.32 -22.32 8.11
CA HIS A 48 11.76 -22.24 8.22
C HIS A 48 12.26 -22.75 9.57
N ALA A 49 13.57 -23.00 9.66
CA ALA A 49 14.22 -23.49 10.87
C ALA A 49 15.13 -22.46 11.56
N ASN A 50 15.46 -21.34 10.91
CA ASN A 50 16.44 -20.39 11.42
C ASN A 50 15.99 -18.93 11.22
N LEU A 51 15.32 -18.39 12.25
CA LEU A 51 14.83 -17.02 12.28
C LEU A 51 15.94 -15.99 12.04
N GLU A 52 17.01 -16.05 12.82
CA GLU A 52 18.07 -15.02 12.79
C GLU A 52 18.83 -15.02 11.46
N GLN A 53 19.09 -16.19 10.88
CA GLN A 53 19.71 -16.26 9.56
C GLN A 53 18.81 -15.65 8.47
N ILE A 54 17.50 -15.90 8.51
CA ILE A 54 16.55 -15.28 7.58
C ILE A 54 16.54 -13.76 7.75
N ARG A 55 16.47 -13.27 8.99
CA ARG A 55 16.53 -11.83 9.28
C ARG A 55 17.78 -11.20 8.70
N GLN A 56 18.94 -11.84 8.89
CA GLN A 56 20.21 -11.33 8.37
C GLN A 56 20.23 -11.25 6.84
N ILE A 57 19.75 -12.27 6.14
CA ILE A 57 19.71 -12.28 4.67
C ILE A 57 18.76 -11.19 4.14
N LEU A 58 17.57 -11.07 4.73
CA LEU A 58 16.57 -10.08 4.30
C LEU A 58 17.04 -8.64 4.56
N ARG A 59 17.77 -8.40 5.66
CA ARG A 59 18.40 -7.08 5.96
C ARG A 59 19.38 -6.65 4.87
N GLN A 60 20.15 -7.58 4.30
CA GLN A 60 21.14 -7.27 3.26
C GLN A 60 20.51 -6.95 1.91
N ALA A 61 19.25 -7.33 1.68
CA ALA A 61 18.59 -7.17 0.39
C ALA A 61 18.08 -5.73 0.12
N ASN A 62 18.01 -4.87 1.15
CA ASN A 62 17.65 -3.43 1.10
C ASN A 62 16.28 -3.09 0.47
N ASP A 63 15.46 -4.10 0.18
CA ASP A 63 14.09 -3.99 -0.34
C ASP A 63 13.02 -4.46 0.65
N PHE A 64 13.45 -5.07 1.76
CA PHE A 64 12.63 -5.37 2.92
C PHE A 64 12.87 -4.30 3.99
N GLY A 65 11.80 -3.81 4.61
CA GLY A 65 11.87 -2.88 5.74
C GLY A 65 12.26 -3.59 7.03
N ILE A 66 13.42 -4.25 7.05
CA ILE A 66 13.96 -5.01 8.17
C ILE A 66 15.40 -4.51 8.44
N GLY A 67 15.73 -4.16 9.69
CA GLY A 67 17.01 -3.53 10.06
C GLY A 67 16.81 -2.27 10.90
N GLU A 68 17.87 -1.66 11.46
CA GLU A 68 17.81 -0.65 12.54
C GLU A 68 16.80 0.51 12.36
N GLU A 69 16.53 0.93 11.12
CA GLU A 69 15.56 1.99 10.80
C GLU A 69 14.08 1.52 10.87
N TYR A 70 13.86 0.20 10.83
CA TYR A 70 12.55 -0.49 10.83
C TYR A 70 12.48 -1.69 11.80
N ASP A 71 13.50 -1.92 12.63
CA ASP A 71 13.56 -3.00 13.62
C ASP A 71 12.65 -2.62 14.79
N LEU A 72 11.35 -2.73 14.54
CA LEU A 72 10.33 -2.66 15.58
C LEU A 72 10.63 -3.78 16.57
N GLU A 73 10.47 -3.49 17.87
CA GLU A 73 10.50 -4.53 18.88
C GLU A 73 9.58 -5.68 18.43
N PRO A 74 10.00 -6.95 18.63
CA PRO A 74 9.14 -8.07 18.29
C PRO A 74 7.78 -7.88 18.97
N GLU A 75 6.73 -8.26 18.26
CA GLU A 75 5.39 -8.33 18.87
C GLU A 75 5.45 -9.26 20.10
N PRO A 76 4.50 -9.17 21.04
CA PRO A 76 4.49 -10.01 22.24
C PRO A 76 4.54 -11.52 21.98
N ASP A 77 4.20 -11.96 20.76
CA ASP A 77 4.27 -13.35 20.30
C ASP A 77 5.62 -13.73 19.65
N GLY A 78 6.60 -12.83 19.65
CA GLY A 78 7.92 -13.02 19.05
C GLY A 78 7.96 -12.84 17.53
N SER A 79 6.89 -12.31 16.91
CA SER A 79 6.85 -12.06 15.48
C SER A 79 7.39 -10.68 15.08
N PHE A 80 7.99 -10.61 13.89
CA PHE A 80 8.43 -9.38 13.25
C PHE A 80 7.56 -9.08 12.04
N ARG A 81 7.05 -7.85 11.95
CA ARG A 81 6.24 -7.39 10.83
C ARG A 81 6.98 -6.32 10.06
N PHE A 82 7.14 -6.52 8.76
CA PHE A 82 7.86 -5.57 7.91
C PHE A 82 7.32 -5.54 6.48
N PRO A 83 7.39 -4.38 5.81
CA PRO A 83 6.98 -4.26 4.41
C PRO A 83 8.07 -4.78 3.45
N TRP A 84 7.64 -5.21 2.27
CA TRP A 84 8.49 -5.31 1.09
C TRP A 84 8.16 -4.18 0.11
N PHE A 85 9.18 -3.47 -0.32
CA PHE A 85 9.06 -2.20 -1.04
C PHE A 85 9.30 -2.35 -2.54
N GLU A 86 8.68 -1.47 -3.31
CA GLU A 86 8.98 -1.32 -4.72
C GLU A 86 10.43 -0.82 -4.91
N THR A 87 11.20 -1.54 -5.74
CA THR A 87 12.61 -1.25 -6.09
C THR A 87 12.80 -0.89 -7.55
N ARG A 88 11.73 -0.91 -8.36
CA ARG A 88 11.83 -0.71 -9.80
C ARG A 88 12.41 0.68 -10.10
N PRO A 89 13.37 0.80 -11.02
CA PRO A 89 13.84 2.10 -11.49
C PRO A 89 12.67 2.95 -12.01
N GLY A 90 12.55 4.18 -11.51
CA GLY A 90 11.44 5.08 -11.87
C GLY A 90 10.12 4.85 -11.13
N ALA A 91 10.10 3.95 -10.13
CA ALA A 91 8.96 3.83 -9.23
C ALA A 91 8.67 5.18 -8.54
N PRO A 92 7.38 5.58 -8.38
CA PRO A 92 7.06 6.81 -7.69
C PRO A 92 7.54 6.75 -6.24
N SER A 93 8.51 7.58 -5.88
CA SER A 93 8.79 7.84 -4.46
C SER A 93 7.59 8.59 -3.90
N LEU A 94 6.95 8.05 -2.88
CA LEU A 94 5.88 8.75 -2.18
C LEU A 94 6.52 9.87 -1.33
N PRO A 95 5.84 11.01 -1.16
CA PRO A 95 6.31 12.05 -0.25
C PRO A 95 6.48 11.49 1.16
N ALA A 96 7.45 12.02 1.92
CA ALA A 96 7.52 11.76 3.36
C ALA A 96 6.16 12.11 4.02
N PRO A 97 5.66 11.29 4.97
CA PRO A 97 6.32 10.15 5.62
C PRO A 97 6.13 8.79 4.92
N LEU A 98 5.41 8.74 3.79
CA LEU A 98 5.00 7.46 3.16
C LEU A 98 6.17 6.72 2.48
N GLY A 99 7.23 7.42 2.06
CA GLY A 99 8.47 6.82 1.58
C GLY A 99 8.30 5.97 0.31
N ARG A 100 8.71 4.70 0.36
CA ARG A 100 8.62 3.77 -0.77
C ARG A 100 7.26 3.08 -0.80
N ARG A 101 6.74 2.80 -1.99
CA ARG A 101 5.48 2.04 -2.13
C ARG A 101 5.65 0.63 -1.55
N VAL A 102 4.73 0.24 -0.68
CA VAL A 102 4.64 -1.14 -0.16
C VAL A 102 3.94 -2.04 -1.17
N LEU A 103 4.58 -3.14 -1.53
CA LEU A 103 4.04 -4.15 -2.45
C LEU A 103 3.40 -5.32 -1.70
N ALA A 104 4.02 -5.76 -0.60
CA ALA A 104 3.54 -6.81 0.28
C ALA A 104 3.93 -6.51 1.74
N ASN A 105 3.23 -7.12 2.69
CA ASN A 105 3.63 -7.15 4.10
C ASN A 105 4.06 -8.57 4.46
N LEU A 106 5.09 -8.67 5.30
CA LEU A 106 5.62 -9.94 5.76
C LEU A 106 5.50 -10.04 7.27
N THR A 107 5.16 -11.23 7.74
CA THR A 107 5.20 -11.60 9.16
C THR A 107 6.16 -12.76 9.33
N LEU A 108 7.25 -12.52 10.05
CA LEU A 108 8.28 -13.51 10.35
C LEU A 108 8.15 -13.92 11.82
N THR A 109 7.76 -15.17 12.06
CA THR A 109 7.70 -15.77 13.39
C THR A 109 8.95 -16.63 13.61
N PRO A 110 9.13 -17.26 14.80
CA PRO A 110 10.24 -18.18 15.01
C PRO A 110 10.29 -19.37 14.04
N THR A 111 9.17 -19.77 13.44
CA THR A 111 9.08 -20.99 12.60
C THR A 111 8.45 -20.78 11.23
N THR A 112 7.82 -19.63 10.97
CA THR A 112 7.09 -19.36 9.74
C THR A 112 7.35 -17.98 9.19
N LEU A 113 7.30 -17.86 7.87
CA LEU A 113 7.28 -16.60 7.15
C LEU A 113 5.99 -16.51 6.34
N GLU A 114 5.14 -15.54 6.68
CA GLU A 114 3.93 -15.23 5.93
C GLU A 114 4.16 -14.01 5.03
N VAL A 115 3.64 -14.08 3.81
CA VAL A 115 3.57 -12.98 2.84
C VAL A 115 2.11 -12.64 2.61
N GLU A 116 1.72 -11.39 2.80
CA GLU A 116 0.38 -10.87 2.47
C GLU A 116 0.47 -9.78 1.40
N ALA A 117 -0.31 -9.90 0.32
CA ALA A 117 -0.35 -8.95 -0.77
C ALA A 117 -1.78 -8.65 -1.25
N MET A 118 -1.93 -7.50 -1.92
CA MET A 118 -3.20 -7.01 -2.46
C MET A 118 -3.41 -7.34 -3.95
N SER A 119 -2.56 -8.19 -4.53
CA SER A 119 -2.77 -8.82 -5.84
C SER A 119 -1.97 -10.13 -5.94
N HIS A 120 -2.38 -11.03 -6.84
CA HIS A 120 -1.62 -12.25 -7.13
C HIS A 120 -0.23 -11.93 -7.67
N GLN A 121 -0.12 -10.92 -8.54
CA GLN A 121 1.12 -10.49 -9.16
C GLN A 121 2.14 -10.02 -8.12
N ARG A 122 1.71 -9.23 -7.13
CA ARG A 122 2.57 -8.77 -6.03
C ARG A 122 3.01 -9.92 -5.12
N ARG A 123 2.11 -10.86 -4.84
CA ARG A 123 2.42 -12.07 -4.07
C ARG A 123 3.46 -12.91 -4.78
N ASP A 124 3.25 -13.20 -6.05
CA ASP A 124 4.14 -14.05 -6.86
C ASP A 124 5.51 -13.40 -6.96
N ALA A 125 5.58 -12.10 -7.25
CA ALA A 125 6.85 -11.37 -7.29
C ALA A 125 7.57 -11.36 -5.93
N CYS A 126 6.83 -11.28 -4.81
CA CYS A 126 7.44 -11.35 -3.48
C CYS A 126 7.95 -12.77 -3.17
N CYS A 127 7.18 -13.79 -3.55
CA CYS A 127 7.58 -15.19 -3.39
C CYS A 127 8.84 -15.50 -4.21
N ASP A 128 8.86 -15.14 -5.49
CA ASP A 128 10.04 -15.29 -6.36
C ASP A 128 11.26 -14.61 -5.74
N ARG A 129 11.08 -13.40 -5.19
CA ARG A 129 12.16 -12.65 -4.53
C ARG A 129 12.66 -13.36 -3.26
N LEU A 130 11.76 -13.90 -2.44
CA LEU A 130 12.12 -14.65 -1.23
C LEU A 130 12.82 -15.97 -1.58
N GLU A 131 12.30 -16.71 -2.55
CA GLU A 131 12.89 -17.98 -3.01
C GLU A 131 14.29 -17.77 -3.61
N GLN A 132 14.51 -16.68 -4.35
CA GLN A 132 15.84 -16.31 -4.83
C GLN A 132 16.84 -16.02 -3.70
N LEU A 133 16.39 -15.38 -2.61
CA LEU A 133 17.27 -14.98 -1.50
C LEU A 133 17.50 -16.12 -0.50
N LEU A 134 16.45 -16.87 -0.18
CA LEU A 134 16.44 -17.83 0.91
C LEU A 134 16.64 -19.27 0.43
N GLY A 135 16.22 -19.58 -0.81
CA GLY A 135 16.30 -20.92 -1.40
C GLY A 135 15.71 -21.98 -0.48
N ASP A 136 16.45 -23.07 -0.27
CA ASP A 136 16.03 -24.23 0.55
C ASP A 136 15.81 -23.91 2.04
N ARG A 137 16.08 -22.67 2.50
CA ARG A 137 15.85 -22.24 3.89
C ARG A 137 14.38 -22.01 4.19
N ILE A 138 13.56 -21.82 3.16
CA ILE A 138 12.11 -21.69 3.27
C ILE A 138 11.43 -22.84 2.53
N ARG A 139 10.34 -23.34 3.10
CA ARG A 139 9.52 -24.36 2.47
C ARG A 139 8.08 -23.88 2.38
N LEU A 140 7.54 -23.82 1.16
CA LEU A 140 6.13 -23.48 0.95
C LEU A 140 5.22 -24.51 1.65
N VAL A 141 4.32 -24.03 2.50
CA VAL A 141 3.33 -24.84 3.21
C VAL A 141 1.94 -24.63 2.62
N GLU A 142 1.56 -23.37 2.44
CA GLU A 142 0.18 -23.02 2.09
C GLU A 142 0.11 -21.71 1.30
N ALA A 143 -0.80 -21.65 0.33
CA ALA A 143 -1.15 -20.42 -0.37
C ALA A 143 -2.67 -20.22 -0.32
N LYS A 144 -3.11 -19.06 0.14
CA LYS A 144 -4.52 -18.66 0.27
C LYS A 144 -4.79 -17.43 -0.58
N ALA A 145 -5.99 -17.35 -1.15
CA ALA A 145 -6.48 -16.15 -1.83
C ALA A 145 -7.96 -15.94 -1.47
N LYS A 146 -8.32 -14.69 -1.18
CA LYS A 146 -9.66 -14.25 -0.79
C LYS A 146 -10.04 -12.99 -1.56
N SER A 147 -11.26 -12.94 -2.06
CA SER A 147 -11.77 -11.71 -2.68
C SER A 147 -11.90 -10.58 -1.64
N VAL A 148 -11.95 -9.34 -2.11
CA VAL A 148 -12.18 -8.16 -1.25
C VAL A 148 -13.46 -8.29 -0.43
N ASP A 149 -14.54 -8.73 -1.07
CA ASP A 149 -15.84 -8.95 -0.42
C ASP A 149 -15.76 -10.03 0.66
N GLN A 150 -15.02 -11.12 0.41
CA GLN A 150 -14.83 -12.19 1.37
C GLN A 150 -13.97 -11.73 2.55
N ALA A 151 -12.87 -11.03 2.30
CA ALA A 151 -12.02 -10.46 3.34
C ALA A 151 -12.76 -9.45 4.23
N LEU A 152 -13.62 -8.62 3.63
CA LEU A 152 -14.43 -7.66 4.38
C LEU A 152 -15.50 -8.35 5.25
N ARG A 153 -16.07 -9.46 4.79
CA ARG A 153 -17.06 -10.27 5.54
C ARG A 153 -16.42 -11.15 6.62
N GLU A 154 -15.21 -11.65 6.39
CA GLU A 154 -14.46 -12.52 7.30
C GLU A 154 -13.65 -11.77 8.35
N ARG A 155 -13.61 -10.43 8.31
CA ARG A 155 -13.26 -9.59 9.46
C ARG A 155 -14.25 -9.81 10.61
N ARG A 156 -14.18 -10.97 11.25
CA ARG A 156 -14.48 -11.13 12.67
C ARG A 156 -13.35 -10.42 13.43
N PRO A 157 -13.62 -9.75 14.55
CA PRO A 157 -12.60 -9.02 15.29
C PRO A 157 -11.58 -10.04 15.80
N LYS A 158 -10.39 -10.08 15.19
CA LYS A 158 -9.27 -10.85 15.71
C LYS A 158 -8.23 -9.85 16.18
N ALA A 159 -7.98 -9.95 17.48
CA ALA A 159 -7.69 -8.86 18.40
C ALA A 159 -8.89 -7.89 18.51
N GLU A 160 -9.37 -7.65 19.74
CA GLU A 160 -9.85 -6.30 20.07
C GLU A 160 -8.86 -5.33 19.41
N PRO A 161 -9.30 -4.22 18.79
CA PRO A 161 -8.33 -3.16 18.58
C PRO A 161 -7.66 -3.00 19.95
N LYS A 162 -6.36 -3.32 20.08
CA LYS A 162 -5.54 -2.66 21.10
C LYS A 162 -6.00 -1.23 20.93
N GLU A 163 -6.69 -0.68 21.94
CA GLU A 163 -7.20 0.69 21.87
C GLU A 163 -6.12 1.45 21.13
N PRO A 164 -6.44 2.04 19.94
CA PRO A 164 -5.41 2.60 19.09
C PRO A 164 -4.52 3.35 20.04
N PHE A 165 -3.25 2.95 20.15
CA PHE A 165 -2.36 3.60 21.11
C PHE A 165 -2.37 5.04 20.66
N ILE A 166 -3.15 5.85 21.36
CA ILE A 166 -3.25 7.26 21.17
C ILE A 166 -2.15 7.71 22.11
N PRO A 167 -0.94 7.97 21.59
CA PRO A 167 0.10 8.52 22.43
C PRO A 167 -0.47 9.72 23.19
N PRO A 168 -0.04 9.95 24.43
CA PRO A 168 -0.46 11.12 25.19
C PRO A 168 -0.37 12.36 24.30
N PRO A 169 -1.34 13.29 24.37
CA PRO A 169 -1.34 14.50 23.55
C PRO A 169 0.00 15.25 23.58
N GLU A 170 0.72 15.16 24.70
CA GLU A 170 2.05 15.73 24.91
C GLU A 170 3.11 15.07 24.01
N LEU A 171 3.10 13.74 23.90
CA LEU A 171 4.02 13.00 23.02
C LEU A 171 3.70 13.25 21.54
N ILE A 172 2.41 13.35 21.20
CA ILE A 172 1.98 13.74 19.84
C ILE A 172 2.51 15.13 19.50
N ALA A 173 2.37 16.08 20.40
CA ALA A 173 2.83 17.45 20.20
C ALA A 173 4.35 17.54 20.08
N GLU A 174 5.10 16.79 20.90
CA GLU A 174 6.56 16.73 20.84
C GLU A 174 7.04 16.14 19.51
N LEU A 175 6.46 15.01 19.09
CA LEU A 175 6.82 14.36 17.85
C LEU A 175 6.44 15.22 16.63
N GLU A 176 5.28 15.87 16.67
CA GLU A 176 4.86 16.85 15.67
C GLU A 176 5.87 17.99 15.58
N GLU A 177 6.26 18.59 16.71
CA GLU A 177 7.22 19.67 16.72
C GLU A 177 8.58 19.25 16.17
N LYS A 178 9.07 18.07 16.55
CA LYS A 178 10.32 17.50 16.03
C LYS A 178 10.25 17.31 14.51
N MET A 179 9.16 16.75 14.00
CA MET A 179 8.96 16.57 12.55
C MET A 179 8.93 17.90 11.80
N LEU A 180 8.22 18.90 12.33
CA LEU A 180 8.12 20.22 11.69
C LEU A 180 9.47 20.96 11.68
N ARG A 181 10.26 20.83 12.75
CA ARG A 181 11.63 21.36 12.83
C ARG A 181 12.55 20.67 11.83
N GLN A 182 12.50 19.34 11.76
CA GLN A 182 13.27 18.60 10.77
C GLN A 182 12.93 19.05 9.34
N TRP A 183 11.63 19.19 9.03
CA TRP A 183 11.18 19.60 7.70
C TRP A 183 11.70 20.98 7.27
N ILE A 184 11.79 21.95 8.18
CA ILE A 184 12.31 23.30 7.84
C ILE A 184 13.83 23.35 7.67
N ASP A 185 14.54 22.34 8.19
CA ASP A 185 16.00 22.22 8.15
C ASP A 185 16.49 21.17 7.11
N ASP A 186 15.58 20.40 6.50
CA ASP A 186 15.89 19.43 5.45
C ASP A 186 15.85 20.04 4.04
N SER A 187 16.79 19.61 3.20
CA SER A 187 16.87 20.04 1.80
C SER A 187 15.71 19.49 0.97
N ILE A 188 14.99 20.37 0.25
CA ILE A 188 13.83 19.98 -0.55
C ILE A 188 14.14 20.13 -2.05
N PRO A 189 14.08 19.05 -2.85
CA PRO A 189 14.33 19.12 -4.29
C PRO A 189 13.42 20.12 -5.04
N ALA A 190 12.16 20.24 -4.62
CA ALA A 190 11.22 21.20 -5.19
C ALA A 190 11.59 22.68 -4.95
N LEU A 191 12.50 22.95 -4.01
CA LEU A 191 13.08 24.27 -3.73
C LEU A 191 14.48 24.42 -4.36
N GLY A 192 14.83 23.56 -5.33
CA GLY A 192 16.17 23.53 -5.93
C GLY A 192 17.23 22.93 -5.01
N GLY A 193 16.84 22.08 -4.05
CA GLY A 193 17.74 21.48 -3.07
C GLY A 193 18.00 22.35 -1.84
N LEU A 194 17.36 23.51 -1.73
CA LEU A 194 17.44 24.36 -0.54
C LEU A 194 16.51 23.85 0.58
N THR A 195 16.86 24.17 1.82
CA THR A 195 15.94 24.01 2.96
C THR A 195 14.82 25.07 2.91
N PRO A 196 13.64 24.82 3.50
CA PRO A 196 12.63 25.87 3.65
C PRO A 196 13.18 27.12 4.34
N ARG A 197 14.04 26.97 5.35
CA ARG A 197 14.67 28.09 6.06
C ARG A 197 15.55 28.94 5.14
N GLU A 198 16.25 28.33 4.20
CA GLU A 198 17.06 29.05 3.22
C GLU A 198 16.20 29.67 2.12
N ALA A 199 15.23 28.93 1.60
CA ALA A 199 14.35 29.38 0.52
C ALA A 199 13.54 30.62 0.91
N VAL A 200 13.07 30.74 2.16
CA VAL A 200 12.29 31.91 2.61
C VAL A 200 13.09 33.23 2.67
N LYS A 201 14.41 33.20 2.42
CA LYS A 201 15.23 34.42 2.32
C LYS A 201 14.95 35.22 1.05
N THR A 202 14.39 34.61 0.00
CA THR A 202 14.01 35.30 -1.25
C THR A 202 12.50 35.39 -1.40
N PRO A 203 11.96 36.44 -2.06
CA PRO A 203 10.52 36.54 -2.35
C PRO A 203 9.98 35.33 -3.11
N GLU A 204 10.73 34.82 -4.06
CA GLU A 204 10.37 33.67 -4.89
C GLU A 204 10.35 32.38 -4.06
N GLY A 205 11.37 32.16 -3.22
CA GLY A 205 11.42 30.98 -2.36
C GLY A 205 10.35 31.00 -1.27
N ARG A 206 9.94 32.18 -0.78
CA ARG A 206 8.75 32.31 0.11
C ARG A 206 7.48 31.80 -0.58
N GLN A 207 7.25 32.16 -1.83
CA GLN A 207 6.07 31.69 -2.58
C GLN A 207 6.11 30.17 -2.81
N GLN A 208 7.29 29.62 -3.13
CA GLN A 208 7.45 28.17 -3.30
C GLN A 208 7.16 27.41 -2.00
N VAL A 209 7.71 27.88 -0.87
CA VAL A 209 7.48 27.27 0.45
C VAL A 209 6.00 27.34 0.85
N LEU A 210 5.33 28.48 0.61
CA LEU A 210 3.90 28.61 0.84
C LEU A 210 3.08 27.64 -0.03
N GLY A 211 3.46 27.44 -1.29
CA GLY A 211 2.83 26.47 -2.18
C GLY A 211 2.98 25.03 -1.70
N LEU A 212 4.15 24.67 -1.15
CA LEU A 212 4.38 23.37 -0.53
C LEU A 212 3.49 23.16 0.70
N ILE A 213 3.40 24.14 1.59
CA ILE A 213 2.52 24.12 2.76
C ILE A 213 1.05 23.95 2.35
N GLU A 214 0.60 24.71 1.35
CA GLU A 214 -0.78 24.64 0.88
C GLU A 214 -1.11 23.27 0.26
N ARG A 215 -0.20 22.73 -0.55
CA ARG A 215 -0.33 21.38 -1.12
C ARG A 215 -0.39 20.31 -0.05
N ALA A 216 0.48 20.39 0.96
CA ALA A 216 0.49 19.47 2.08
C ALA A 216 -0.83 19.55 2.88
N GLY A 217 -1.31 20.77 3.16
CA GLY A 217 -2.60 20.99 3.81
C GLY A 217 -3.82 20.52 2.99
N ARG A 218 -3.76 20.55 1.65
CA ARG A 218 -4.78 19.93 0.78
C ARG A 218 -4.77 18.41 0.92
N MET A 219 -3.60 17.79 0.87
CA MET A 219 -3.44 16.34 1.01
C MET A 219 -3.93 15.84 2.37
N GLN A 220 -3.59 16.55 3.45
CA GLN A 220 -4.05 16.24 4.81
C GLN A 220 -5.58 16.30 4.94
N ARG A 221 -6.25 17.22 4.23
CA ARG A 221 -7.72 17.31 4.22
C ARG A 221 -8.39 16.15 3.50
N MET A 222 -7.69 15.49 2.57
CA MET A 222 -8.19 14.32 1.85
C MET A 222 -7.99 13.02 2.63
N MET A 223 -7.19 13.03 3.70
CA MET A 223 -6.98 11.88 4.56
C MET A 223 -8.12 11.71 5.58
N PRO A 224 -8.57 10.49 5.85
CA PRO A 224 -9.57 10.23 6.89
C PRO A 224 -9.03 10.64 8.26
N LYS A 225 -9.84 11.38 9.03
CA LYS A 225 -9.51 11.81 10.40
C LYS A 225 -9.72 10.63 11.37
N THR A 226 -8.76 9.71 11.38
CA THR A 226 -8.75 8.58 12.32
C THR A 226 -8.00 8.97 13.60
N PRO A 227 -8.51 8.65 14.81
CA PRO A 227 -7.77 8.85 16.05
C PRO A 227 -6.37 8.20 16.00
N GLY A 228 -5.33 8.90 16.43
CA GLY A 228 -3.93 8.45 16.39
C GLY A 228 -3.15 8.79 15.10
N MET A 229 -3.78 9.37 14.09
CA MET A 229 -3.09 9.80 12.87
C MET A 229 -2.43 11.18 13.05
N PHE A 230 -1.14 11.31 12.72
CA PHE A 230 -0.42 12.60 12.76
C PHE A 230 -0.96 13.57 11.72
N ALA A 231 -1.40 14.74 12.19
CA ALA A 231 -1.96 15.80 11.38
C ALA A 231 -1.22 17.12 11.71
N PRO A 232 -0.05 17.38 11.08
CA PRO A 232 0.79 18.51 11.46
C PRO A 232 0.07 19.85 11.32
N ASP A 233 0.27 20.75 12.28
CA ASP A 233 -0.21 22.13 12.19
C ASP A 233 0.80 22.99 11.42
N TYR A 234 0.57 23.14 10.12
CA TYR A 234 1.41 24.00 9.27
C TYR A 234 1.39 25.49 9.66
N ARG A 235 0.52 25.95 10.56
CA ARG A 235 0.63 27.30 11.14
C ARG A 235 1.91 27.43 11.97
N LYS A 236 2.35 26.37 12.64
CA LYS A 236 3.62 26.33 13.38
C LYS A 236 4.80 26.50 12.42
N VAL A 237 4.78 25.82 11.28
CA VAL A 237 5.79 25.98 10.22
C VAL A 237 5.86 27.43 9.72
N LYS A 238 4.70 28.02 9.40
CA LYS A 238 4.65 29.43 8.98
C LYS A 238 5.26 30.35 10.03
N LYS A 239 4.92 30.15 11.31
CA LYS A 239 5.49 30.92 12.42
C LYS A 239 7.01 30.73 12.54
N MET A 240 7.51 29.50 12.47
CA MET A 240 8.95 29.17 12.53
C MET A 240 9.74 29.82 11.39
N LEU A 241 9.12 29.98 10.22
CA LEU A 241 9.73 30.57 9.04
C LEU A 241 9.44 32.09 8.87
N GLY A 242 8.70 32.71 9.79
CA GLY A 242 8.32 34.12 9.69
C GLY A 242 7.37 34.44 8.52
N LEU A 243 6.61 33.44 8.05
CA LEU A 243 5.64 33.56 6.97
C LEU A 243 4.26 33.93 7.53
N LYS A 244 3.51 34.77 6.79
CA LYS A 244 2.12 35.12 7.10
C LYS A 244 1.13 34.05 6.60
#